data_AF-A0A8T4A8S4-F1
#
_entry.id   AF-A0A8T4A8S4-F1
#
_cell.length_a   1.000
_cell.length_b   1.000
_cell.length_c   1.000
_cell.angle_alpha   90.00
_cell.angle_beta   90.00
_cell.angle_gamma   90.00
#
_symmetry.space_group_name_H-M   'P 1'
#
loop_
_entity.id
_entity.type
_entity.pdbx_description
1 polymer ?
#
loop_
_entity_poly.entity_id
_entity_poly.type
_entity_poly.pdbx_seq_one_letter_code
_entity_poly.pdbx_strand_id
1 'polypeptide(L)'
;MTRDIIIGRAPQDLAAFGSAGCVFLGKQYIKMGRVTSLSNNVYLDVARSHIVFICGKRGGGKSYTMGVIAEGMADLPHEINQNLSFIFLDTMGVYWTMKYANKKDEELLKAWGLKGKGLDIVIYTPIDYYYKYKDQGIPTDKPFAIKPAELDASDWTMTFDINSNDPMGILIERVVNQLRKIQDNYSINDMIQMVQQDDRSEQTVKDALENRLRSTENWGMFDVQGTTIEELSAGGQVTILDVSCYATSPGGWKIKALIIGLIAKKLFIQRMLARKNEEFEQLHSAVDYFSAEDISKKKQEMPFVWLVIDEAHEFLPRQGANAATDPLVTIMREGRQPGISLILATQQPGKIHTDVMTQADT
;
A
#
# COMPACT_ATOMS: atom_id res chain seq x y z
N MET A 1 -7.81 -39.27 -1.61
CA MET A 1 -6.70 -38.36 -1.29
C MET A 1 -7.27 -36.97 -1.13
N THR A 2 -7.07 -36.33 0.01
CA THR A 2 -7.30 -34.90 0.19
C THR A 2 -6.41 -34.14 -0.79
N ARG A 3 -7.00 -33.30 -1.63
CA ARG A 3 -6.26 -32.47 -2.60
C ARG A 3 -6.29 -31.05 -2.07
N ASP A 4 -5.11 -30.47 -1.89
CA ASP A 4 -4.99 -29.09 -1.46
C ASP A 4 -5.64 -28.15 -2.48
N ILE A 5 -6.33 -27.13 -1.96
CA ILE A 5 -7.01 -26.10 -2.75
C ILE A 5 -6.05 -24.92 -2.83
N ILE A 6 -5.73 -24.48 -4.05
CA ILE A 6 -4.90 -23.30 -4.29
C ILE A 6 -5.75 -22.25 -4.99
N ILE A 7 -5.98 -21.14 -4.32
CA ILE A 7 -6.72 -19.98 -4.82
C ILE A 7 -5.76 -19.11 -5.64
N GLY A 8 -6.24 -18.57 -6.77
CA GLY A 8 -5.46 -17.68 -7.64
C GLY A 8 -4.52 -18.36 -8.63
N ARG A 9 -4.38 -19.70 -8.60
CA ARG A 9 -3.45 -20.43 -9.48
C ARG A 9 -4.14 -21.18 -10.61
N ALA A 10 -3.73 -20.91 -11.85
CA ALA A 10 -4.22 -21.61 -13.03
C ALA A 10 -3.71 -23.07 -13.09
N PRO A 11 -4.45 -24.01 -13.72
CA PRO A 11 -4.01 -25.40 -13.84
C PRO A 11 -2.66 -25.59 -14.53
N GLN A 12 -2.33 -24.76 -15.53
CA GLN A 12 -1.02 -24.82 -16.19
C GLN A 12 0.12 -24.46 -15.23
N ASP A 13 -0.06 -23.41 -14.42
CA ASP A 13 0.94 -22.99 -13.44
C ASP A 13 1.08 -23.98 -12.30
N LEU A 14 -0.03 -24.58 -11.87
CA LEU A 14 0.00 -25.64 -10.87
C LEU A 14 0.82 -26.84 -11.35
N ALA A 15 0.73 -27.19 -12.63
CA ALA A 15 1.53 -28.25 -13.23
C ALA A 15 3.02 -27.89 -13.34
N ALA A 16 3.34 -26.62 -13.61
CA ALA A 16 4.71 -26.15 -13.78
C ALA A 16 5.44 -25.89 -12.46
N PHE A 17 4.77 -25.26 -11.48
CA PHE A 17 5.38 -24.71 -10.28
C PHE A 17 4.87 -25.34 -8.98
N GLY A 18 3.89 -26.24 -9.04
CA GLY A 18 3.30 -26.87 -7.86
C GLY A 18 2.73 -25.82 -6.89
N SER A 19 3.13 -25.87 -5.63
CA SER A 19 2.74 -24.94 -4.56
C SER A 19 3.81 -23.88 -4.24
N ALA A 20 4.84 -23.73 -5.07
CA ALA A 20 5.87 -22.71 -4.85
C ALA A 20 5.23 -21.30 -4.91
N GLY A 21 5.51 -20.45 -3.92
CA GLY A 21 4.88 -19.13 -3.82
C GLY A 21 3.39 -19.17 -3.44
N CYS A 22 2.93 -20.25 -2.80
CA CYS A 22 1.60 -20.31 -2.19
C CYS A 22 1.68 -20.20 -0.66
N VAL A 23 0.80 -19.40 -0.06
CA VAL A 23 0.72 -19.20 1.39
C VAL A 23 -0.48 -19.94 1.98
N PHE A 24 -0.30 -20.56 3.14
CA PHE A 24 -1.38 -21.30 3.80
C PHE A 24 -2.38 -20.33 4.44
N LEU A 25 -3.67 -20.48 4.11
CA LEU A 25 -4.75 -19.67 4.70
C LEU A 25 -5.52 -20.42 5.79
N GLY A 26 -5.63 -21.74 5.67
CA GLY A 26 -6.43 -22.54 6.59
C GLY A 26 -6.92 -23.85 5.97
N LYS A 27 -8.03 -24.36 6.48
CA LYS A 27 -8.64 -25.63 6.02
C LYS A 27 -10.08 -25.44 5.59
N GLN A 28 -10.48 -26.20 4.58
CA GLN A 28 -11.86 -26.26 4.12
C GLN A 28 -12.74 -26.88 5.21
N TYR A 29 -13.78 -26.14 5.59
CA TYR A 29 -14.80 -26.60 6.52
C TYR A 29 -15.92 -27.31 5.75
N ILE A 30 -16.09 -28.62 5.97
CA ILE A 30 -17.12 -29.43 5.31
C ILE A 30 -18.14 -29.92 6.33
N LYS A 31 -19.41 -29.64 6.06
CA LYS A 31 -20.54 -30.14 6.86
C LYS A 31 -21.24 -31.27 6.12
N MET A 32 -21.18 -32.48 6.67
CA MET A 32 -21.87 -33.67 6.18
C MET A 32 -23.00 -34.03 7.15
N GLY A 33 -24.22 -33.57 6.84
CA GLY A 33 -25.37 -33.72 7.74
C GLY A 33 -25.16 -32.98 9.06
N ARG A 34 -25.01 -33.73 10.16
CA ARG A 34 -24.72 -33.18 11.51
C ARG A 34 -23.24 -33.15 11.87
N VAL A 35 -22.39 -33.84 11.11
CA VAL A 35 -20.95 -33.90 11.39
C VAL A 35 -20.25 -32.79 10.62
N THR A 36 -19.30 -32.18 11.29
CA THR A 36 -18.41 -31.19 10.69
C THR A 36 -16.99 -31.74 10.72
N SER A 37 -16.28 -31.63 9.60
CA SER A 37 -14.86 -31.97 9.52
C SER A 37 -14.06 -30.90 8.79
N LEU A 38 -12.82 -30.71 9.22
CA LEU A 38 -11.81 -29.99 8.44
C LEU A 38 -11.20 -30.95 7.43
N SER A 39 -11.22 -30.57 6.15
CA SER A 39 -10.77 -31.43 5.05
C SER A 39 -9.49 -30.90 4.43
N ASN A 40 -9.57 -30.30 3.24
CA ASN A 40 -8.41 -29.92 2.44
C ASN A 40 -7.75 -28.67 2.99
N ASN A 41 -6.42 -28.57 2.87
CA ASN A 41 -5.74 -27.32 3.10
C ASN A 41 -6.10 -26.33 1.99
N VAL A 42 -6.15 -25.05 2.36
CA VAL A 42 -6.44 -23.94 1.46
C VAL A 42 -5.22 -23.03 1.45
N TYR A 43 -4.69 -22.78 0.27
CA TYR A 43 -3.57 -21.89 0.03
C TYR A 43 -3.98 -20.76 -0.92
N LEU A 44 -3.25 -19.65 -0.87
CA LEU A 44 -3.35 -18.52 -1.78
C LEU A 44 -2.05 -18.40 -2.57
N ASP A 45 -2.14 -18.28 -3.89
CA ASP A 45 -1.01 -17.88 -4.73
C ASP A 45 -0.64 -16.43 -4.43
N VAL A 46 0.62 -16.18 -4.06
CA VAL A 46 1.15 -14.81 -3.85
C VAL A 46 2.19 -14.43 -4.89
N ALA A 47 2.52 -15.35 -5.81
CA ALA A 47 3.52 -15.14 -6.86
C ALA A 47 2.96 -14.43 -8.10
N ARG A 48 1.63 -14.26 -8.18
CA ARG A 48 0.94 -13.53 -9.24
C ARG A 48 0.21 -12.30 -8.68
N SER A 49 -0.17 -11.41 -9.58
CA SER A 49 -0.99 -10.25 -9.23
C SER A 49 -2.44 -10.68 -8.96
N HIS A 50 -2.96 -10.26 -7.82
CA HIS A 50 -4.30 -10.56 -7.36
C HIS A 50 -5.00 -9.33 -6.80
N ILE A 51 -6.33 -9.36 -6.83
CA ILE A 51 -7.18 -8.40 -6.13
C ILE A 51 -8.03 -9.21 -5.16
N VAL A 52 -7.57 -9.23 -3.91
CA VAL A 52 -8.19 -9.97 -2.82
C VAL A 52 -9.18 -9.07 -2.10
N PHE A 53 -10.44 -9.48 -2.01
CA PHE A 53 -11.47 -8.72 -1.29
C PHE A 53 -11.96 -9.44 -0.04
N ILE A 54 -11.61 -8.89 1.13
CA ILE A 54 -11.94 -9.47 2.44
C ILE A 54 -13.08 -8.68 3.09
N CYS A 55 -14.28 -9.24 3.12
CA CYS A 55 -15.43 -8.60 3.75
C CYS A 55 -16.01 -9.41 4.91
N GLY A 56 -16.53 -8.70 5.92
CA GLY A 56 -17.11 -9.34 7.10
C GLY A 56 -17.38 -8.37 8.24
N LYS A 57 -18.31 -8.74 9.12
CA LYS A 57 -18.70 -7.94 10.30
C LYS A 57 -17.50 -7.60 11.18
N ARG A 58 -17.66 -6.61 12.07
CA ARG A 58 -16.67 -6.29 13.11
C ARG A 58 -16.29 -7.56 13.88
N GLY A 59 -14.99 -7.76 14.09
CA GLY A 59 -14.49 -8.97 14.78
C GLY A 59 -14.52 -10.25 13.93
N GLY A 60 -14.89 -10.19 12.65
CA GLY A 60 -14.93 -11.34 11.75
C GLY A 60 -13.58 -11.83 11.23
N GLY A 61 -12.47 -11.36 11.80
CA GLY A 61 -11.12 -11.83 11.46
C GLY A 61 -10.46 -11.20 10.22
N LYS A 62 -11.01 -10.14 9.61
CA LYS A 62 -10.43 -9.51 8.40
C LYS A 62 -8.95 -9.14 8.54
N SER A 63 -8.63 -8.34 9.57
CA SER A 63 -7.25 -7.91 9.87
C SER A 63 -6.34 -9.10 10.20
N TYR A 64 -6.89 -10.12 10.87
CA TYR A 64 -6.17 -11.36 11.15
C TYR A 64 -5.84 -12.11 9.85
N THR A 65 -6.78 -12.24 8.92
CA THR A 65 -6.55 -12.86 7.60
C THR A 65 -5.46 -12.13 6.81
N MET A 66 -5.45 -10.79 6.81
CA MET A 66 -4.38 -10.02 6.16
C MET A 66 -3.01 -10.29 6.80
N GLY A 67 -2.96 -10.36 8.13
CA GLY A 67 -1.76 -10.75 8.86
C GLY A 67 -1.28 -12.17 8.53
N VAL A 68 -2.19 -13.14 8.41
CA VAL A 68 -1.88 -14.52 8.00
C VAL A 68 -1.28 -14.58 6.59
N ILE A 69 -1.81 -13.80 5.64
CA ILE A 69 -1.25 -13.75 4.28
C ILE A 69 0.19 -13.21 4.31
N ALA A 70 0.44 -12.14 5.06
CA ALA A 70 1.78 -11.57 5.20
C ALA A 70 2.75 -12.49 5.96
N GLU A 71 2.29 -13.19 7.00
CA GLU A 71 3.06 -14.22 7.71
C GLU A 71 3.46 -15.35 6.78
N GLY A 72 2.49 -15.83 5.98
CA GLY A 72 2.76 -16.85 4.98
C GLY A 72 3.77 -16.40 3.92
N MET A 73 3.74 -15.13 3.49
CA MET A 73 4.76 -14.58 2.57
C MET A 73 6.14 -14.57 3.22
N ALA A 74 6.24 -14.11 4.46
CA ALA A 74 7.51 -14.06 5.19
C ALA A 74 8.13 -15.46 5.38
N ASP A 75 7.28 -16.48 5.50
CA ASP A 75 7.69 -17.90 5.64
C ASP A 75 8.14 -18.57 4.35
N LEU A 76 7.87 -17.96 3.19
CA LEU A 76 8.33 -18.52 1.93
C LEU A 76 9.86 -18.61 1.92
N PRO A 77 10.44 -19.58 1.19
CA PRO A 77 11.88 -19.64 0.98
C PRO A 77 12.44 -18.30 0.53
N HIS A 78 13.64 -17.95 1.00
CA HIS A 78 14.22 -16.63 0.74
C HIS A 78 14.32 -16.30 -0.76
N GLU A 79 14.60 -17.33 -1.57
CA GLU A 79 14.64 -17.25 -3.04
C GLU A 79 13.32 -16.76 -3.67
N ILE A 80 12.18 -16.98 -3.00
CA ILE A 80 10.85 -16.51 -3.40
C ILE A 80 10.48 -15.22 -2.67
N ASN A 81 10.60 -15.18 -1.34
CA ASN A 81 10.09 -14.05 -0.56
C ASN A 81 10.79 -12.73 -0.90
N GLN A 82 12.07 -12.77 -1.31
CA GLN A 82 12.82 -11.57 -1.72
C GLN A 82 12.25 -10.89 -2.97
N ASN A 83 11.42 -11.58 -3.75
CA ASN A 83 10.76 -11.04 -4.94
C ASN A 83 9.36 -10.49 -4.63
N LEU A 84 8.93 -10.52 -3.37
CA LEU A 84 7.65 -10.03 -2.89
C LEU A 84 7.89 -8.92 -1.85
N SER A 85 7.00 -7.93 -1.81
CA SER A 85 6.95 -6.95 -0.72
C SER A 85 5.51 -6.72 -0.34
N PHE A 86 5.23 -6.60 0.96
CA PHE A 86 3.92 -6.28 1.49
C PHE A 86 3.95 -4.91 2.14
N ILE A 87 3.02 -4.03 1.76
CA ILE A 87 2.88 -2.69 2.33
C ILE A 87 1.48 -2.55 2.91
N PHE A 88 1.40 -2.51 4.23
CA PHE A 88 0.17 -2.27 4.97
C PHE A 88 -0.04 -0.78 5.18
N LEU A 89 -1.19 -0.29 4.78
CA LEU A 89 -1.67 1.05 5.09
C LEU A 89 -2.50 0.96 6.36
N ASP A 90 -1.84 1.12 7.52
CA ASP A 90 -2.46 0.91 8.83
C ASP A 90 -3.18 2.18 9.31
N THR A 91 -4.49 2.20 9.10
CA THR A 91 -5.35 3.31 9.46
C THR A 91 -5.77 3.31 10.93
N MET A 92 -5.62 2.17 11.62
CA MET A 92 -6.14 1.92 12.96
C MET A 92 -5.05 1.66 14.01
N GLY A 93 -3.80 1.43 13.59
CA GLY A 93 -2.64 1.27 14.46
C GLY A 93 -2.62 -0.09 15.15
N VAL A 94 -2.93 -1.16 14.41
CA VAL A 94 -3.07 -2.52 14.97
C VAL A 94 -2.00 -3.48 14.49
N TYR A 95 -1.37 -3.24 13.33
CA TYR A 95 -0.44 -4.21 12.71
C TYR A 95 0.95 -4.21 13.35
N TRP A 96 1.30 -3.20 14.15
CA TRP A 96 2.56 -3.22 14.93
C TRP A 96 2.66 -4.44 15.86
N THR A 97 1.51 -4.98 16.28
CA THR A 97 1.44 -6.17 17.14
C THR A 97 1.99 -7.43 16.46
N MET A 98 2.08 -7.46 15.13
CA MET A 98 2.66 -8.56 14.35
C MET A 98 4.13 -8.82 14.66
N LYS A 99 4.85 -7.86 15.28
CA LYS A 99 6.22 -8.08 15.80
C LYS A 99 6.31 -9.16 16.86
N TYR A 100 5.20 -9.47 17.53
CA TYR A 100 5.18 -10.34 18.69
C TYR A 100 4.44 -11.63 18.39
N ALA A 101 4.93 -12.73 18.96
CA ALA A 101 4.26 -14.01 18.87
C ALA A 101 2.84 -13.95 19.43
N ASN A 102 1.88 -14.54 18.70
CA ASN A 102 0.53 -14.71 19.19
C ASN A 102 0.49 -15.72 20.35
N LYS A 103 0.59 -15.20 21.58
CA LYS A 103 0.44 -15.97 22.83
C LYS A 103 -1.02 -16.14 23.24
N LYS A 104 -1.91 -15.28 22.75
CA LYS A 104 -3.32 -15.30 23.14
C LYS A 104 -4.01 -16.56 22.63
N ASP A 105 -3.68 -16.98 21.41
CA ASP A 105 -4.30 -18.12 20.75
C ASP A 105 -3.37 -19.35 20.70
N GLU A 106 -2.41 -19.47 21.63
CA GLU A 106 -1.38 -20.51 21.61
C GLU A 106 -1.95 -21.94 21.56
N GLU A 107 -2.96 -22.23 22.39
CA GLU A 107 -3.61 -23.55 22.42
C GLU A 107 -4.35 -23.87 21.12
N LEU A 108 -4.96 -22.85 20.49
CA LEU A 108 -5.60 -23.01 19.18
C LEU A 108 -4.55 -23.31 18.10
N LEU A 109 -3.44 -22.58 18.09
CA LEU A 109 -2.34 -22.83 17.15
C LEU A 109 -1.77 -24.24 17.34
N LYS A 110 -1.54 -24.69 18.58
CA LYS A 110 -1.10 -26.07 18.89
C LYS A 110 -2.07 -27.11 18.34
N ALA A 111 -3.39 -26.91 18.50
CA ALA A 111 -4.40 -27.82 17.95
C ALA A 111 -4.35 -27.91 16.41
N TRP A 112 -3.83 -26.87 15.74
CA TRP A 112 -3.59 -26.83 14.30
C TRP A 112 -2.18 -27.28 13.89
N GLY A 113 -1.32 -27.64 14.85
CA GLY A 113 0.09 -27.97 14.60
C GLY A 113 0.97 -26.76 14.30
N LEU A 114 0.50 -25.56 14.63
CA LEU A 114 1.18 -24.28 14.42
C LEU A 114 1.77 -23.75 15.73
N LYS A 115 2.71 -22.81 15.62
CA LYS A 115 3.29 -22.08 16.76
C LYS A 115 3.25 -20.59 16.47
N GLY A 116 2.88 -19.80 17.48
CA GLY A 116 2.93 -18.35 17.36
C GLY A 116 4.37 -17.86 17.22
N LYS A 117 4.59 -16.87 16.35
CA LYS A 117 5.87 -16.19 16.15
C LYS A 117 5.63 -14.72 15.82
N GLY A 118 6.68 -13.90 16.00
CA GLY A 118 6.68 -12.54 15.50
C GLY A 118 7.14 -12.49 14.05
N LEU A 119 6.67 -11.48 13.32
CA LEU A 119 7.16 -11.12 12.01
C LEU A 119 8.19 -9.99 12.12
N ASP A 120 9.22 -10.04 11.29
CA ASP A 120 10.13 -8.92 11.09
C ASP A 120 9.46 -7.87 10.19
N ILE A 121 8.75 -6.94 10.82
CA ILE A 121 8.05 -5.85 10.14
C ILE A 121 8.79 -4.53 10.37
N VAL A 122 8.70 -3.63 9.40
CA VAL A 122 9.24 -2.26 9.50
C VAL A 122 8.09 -1.26 9.59
N ILE A 123 8.00 -0.55 10.71
CA ILE A 123 6.96 0.44 10.99
C ILE A 123 7.45 1.83 10.58
N TYR A 124 6.81 2.39 9.57
CA TYR A 124 6.97 3.77 9.13
C TYR A 124 5.87 4.63 9.74
N THR A 125 6.26 5.74 10.37
CA THR A 125 5.34 6.68 11.03
C THR A 125 5.63 8.11 10.58
N PRO A 126 4.63 8.96 10.29
CA PRO A 126 4.87 10.35 9.91
C PRO A 126 5.88 11.06 10.81
N ILE A 127 6.82 11.79 10.22
CA ILE A 127 8.08 12.22 10.84
C ILE A 127 7.92 12.85 12.24
N ASP A 128 6.95 13.74 12.44
CA ASP A 128 6.75 14.37 13.76
C ASP A 128 6.20 13.39 14.80
N TYR A 129 5.31 12.50 14.36
CA TYR A 129 4.74 11.45 15.21
C TYR A 129 5.76 10.36 15.51
N TYR A 130 6.70 10.07 14.60
CA TYR A 130 7.80 9.15 14.84
C TYR A 130 8.61 9.55 16.08
N TYR A 131 9.07 10.80 16.16
CA TYR A 131 9.85 11.26 17.31
C TYR A 131 9.03 11.27 18.60
N LYS A 132 7.75 11.68 18.52
CA LYS A 132 6.83 11.65 19.65
C LYS A 132 6.59 10.22 20.17
N TYR A 133 6.38 9.26 19.27
CA TYR A 133 6.14 7.86 19.61
C TYR A 133 7.39 7.22 20.22
N LYS A 134 8.59 7.52 19.69
CA LYS A 134 9.86 7.10 20.30
C LYS A 134 9.99 7.57 21.74
N ASP A 135 9.69 8.83 22.03
CA ASP A 135 9.73 9.40 23.38
C ASP A 135 8.72 8.72 24.33
N GLN A 136 7.54 8.38 23.80
CA GLN A 136 6.47 7.71 24.55
C GLN A 136 6.65 6.19 24.69
N GLY A 137 7.68 5.61 24.07
CA GLY A 137 7.87 4.15 24.02
C GLY A 137 6.84 3.41 23.17
N ILE A 138 6.13 4.11 22.28
CA ILE A 138 5.21 3.51 21.32
C ILE A 138 6.01 2.90 20.17
N PRO A 139 5.73 1.65 19.74
CA PRO A 139 6.49 0.98 18.69
C PRO A 139 6.48 1.76 17.35
N THR A 140 7.68 2.12 16.88
CA THR A 140 7.93 2.73 15.58
C THR A 140 9.39 2.53 15.19
N ASP A 141 9.70 2.40 13.90
CA ASP A 141 11.06 2.06 13.43
C ASP A 141 11.70 3.15 12.60
N LYS A 142 10.96 3.74 11.65
CA LYS A 142 11.46 4.73 10.71
C LYS A 142 10.49 5.91 10.54
N PRO A 143 11.00 7.13 10.34
CA PRO A 143 10.16 8.26 9.96
C PRO A 143 9.65 8.09 8.53
N PHE A 144 8.43 8.58 8.29
CA PHE A 144 7.81 8.70 6.98
C PHE A 144 7.62 10.17 6.64
N ALA A 145 8.01 10.55 5.42
CA ALA A 145 7.77 11.88 4.91
C ALA A 145 7.40 11.86 3.42
N ILE A 146 6.66 12.88 3.00
CA ILE A 146 6.30 13.14 1.61
C ILE A 146 6.98 14.42 1.17
N LYS A 147 7.55 14.43 -0.03
CA LYS A 147 8.10 15.67 -0.59
C LYS A 147 6.96 16.54 -1.10
N PRO A 148 6.87 17.82 -0.73
CA PRO A 148 5.89 18.73 -1.31
C PRO A 148 5.95 18.78 -2.85
N ALA A 149 7.14 18.64 -3.42
CA ALA A 149 7.36 18.62 -4.87
C ALA A 149 6.70 17.42 -5.59
N GLU A 150 6.44 16.32 -4.89
CA GLU A 150 5.79 15.13 -5.47
C GLU A 150 4.29 15.33 -5.71
N LEU A 151 3.66 16.27 -5.00
CA LEU A 151 2.25 16.60 -5.17
C LEU A 151 2.06 17.51 -6.37
N ASP A 152 1.14 17.13 -7.26
CA ASP A 152 0.68 18.03 -8.31
C ASP A 152 -0.38 19.01 -7.79
N ALA A 153 -0.77 19.96 -8.65
CA ALA A 153 -1.74 20.98 -8.27
C ALA A 153 -3.09 20.38 -7.88
N SER A 154 -3.52 19.29 -8.55
CA SER A 154 -4.76 18.58 -8.22
C SER A 154 -4.69 17.87 -6.87
N ASP A 155 -3.55 17.28 -6.52
CA ASP A 155 -3.33 16.65 -5.21
C ASP A 155 -3.52 17.70 -4.09
N TRP A 156 -2.96 18.90 -4.28
CA TRP A 156 -3.12 20.02 -3.35
C TRP A 156 -4.56 20.54 -3.26
N THR A 157 -5.22 20.81 -4.39
CA THR A 157 -6.59 21.34 -4.39
C THR A 157 -7.57 20.34 -3.78
N MET A 158 -7.44 19.05 -4.10
CA MET A 158 -8.27 18.00 -3.53
C MET A 158 -8.09 17.87 -2.01
N THR A 159 -6.85 17.96 -1.53
CA THR A 159 -6.57 17.88 -0.10
C THR A 159 -7.15 19.06 0.67
N PHE A 160 -7.10 20.26 0.09
CA PHE A 160 -7.66 21.48 0.69
C PHE A 160 -9.16 21.69 0.46
N ASP A 161 -9.82 20.81 -0.31
CA ASP A 161 -11.24 20.95 -0.69
C ASP A 161 -11.51 22.22 -1.52
N ILE A 162 -10.58 22.52 -2.42
CA ILE A 162 -10.62 23.71 -3.27
C ILE A 162 -11.01 23.28 -4.68
N ASN A 163 -11.98 23.96 -5.30
CA ASN A 163 -12.26 23.73 -6.70
C ASN A 163 -11.10 24.26 -7.55
N SER A 164 -10.64 23.49 -8.53
CA SER A 164 -9.55 23.91 -9.43
C SER A 164 -9.88 25.19 -10.21
N ASN A 165 -11.16 25.49 -10.41
CA ASN A 165 -11.60 26.70 -11.11
C ASN A 165 -11.76 27.92 -10.20
N ASP A 166 -11.68 27.76 -8.88
CA ASP A 166 -11.75 28.88 -7.95
C ASP A 166 -10.43 29.68 -7.97
N PRO A 167 -10.44 30.97 -7.59
CA PRO A 167 -9.23 31.79 -7.57
C PRO A 167 -8.05 31.15 -6.80
N MET A 168 -8.35 30.46 -5.69
CA MET A 168 -7.33 29.75 -4.91
C MET A 168 -6.79 28.52 -5.63
N GLY A 169 -7.62 27.78 -6.37
CA GLY A 169 -7.22 26.63 -7.17
C GLY A 169 -6.31 27.05 -8.33
N ILE A 170 -6.67 28.13 -9.02
CA ILE A 170 -5.86 28.72 -10.10
C ILE A 170 -4.50 29.20 -9.56
N LEU A 171 -4.48 29.78 -8.35
CA LEU A 171 -3.24 30.21 -7.70
C LEU A 171 -2.35 29.01 -7.33
N ILE A 172 -2.91 27.95 -6.73
CA ILE A 172 -2.18 26.69 -6.46
C ILE A 172 -1.53 26.15 -7.73
N GLU A 173 -2.30 26.06 -8.82
CA GLU A 173 -1.82 25.54 -10.09
C GLU A 173 -0.64 26.36 -10.62
N ARG A 174 -0.73 27.69 -10.56
CA ARG A 174 0.34 28.57 -11.00
C ARG A 174 1.60 28.41 -10.15
N VAL A 175 1.46 28.40 -8.83
CA VAL A 175 2.57 28.27 -7.87
C VAL A 175 3.30 26.95 -8.06
N VAL A 176 2.56 25.83 -8.09
CA VAL A 176 3.13 24.49 -8.28
C VAL A 176 3.84 24.38 -9.63
N ASN A 177 3.23 24.88 -10.70
CA ASN A 177 3.83 24.84 -12.04
C ASN A 177 5.07 25.74 -12.18
N GLN A 178 5.09 26.90 -11.52
CA GLN A 178 6.26 27.78 -11.51
C GLN A 178 7.40 27.18 -10.70
N LEU A 179 7.12 26.66 -9.51
CA LEU A 179 8.14 26.03 -8.67
C LEU A 179 8.79 24.84 -9.36
N ARG A 180 7.99 23.96 -9.98
CA ARG A 180 8.48 22.80 -10.75
C ARG A 180 9.32 23.19 -11.97
N LYS A 181 9.21 24.42 -12.49
CA LYS A 181 10.06 24.92 -13.58
C LYS A 181 11.39 25.48 -13.08
N ILE A 182 11.42 25.98 -11.84
CA ILE A 182 12.58 26.66 -11.27
C ILE A 182 13.50 25.67 -10.56
N GLN A 183 12.93 24.68 -9.87
CA GLN A 183 13.66 23.71 -9.07
C GLN A 183 12.97 22.35 -9.05
N ASP A 184 13.77 21.29 -9.01
CA ASP A 184 13.29 19.90 -8.97
C ASP A 184 12.67 19.54 -7.62
N ASN A 185 13.04 20.24 -6.54
CA ASN A 185 12.56 19.99 -5.19
C ASN A 185 12.29 21.31 -4.45
N TYR A 186 11.28 21.32 -3.59
CA TYR A 186 10.87 22.50 -2.83
C TYR A 186 10.07 22.12 -1.59
N SER A 187 10.08 23.02 -0.60
CA SER A 187 9.37 22.92 0.67
C SER A 187 8.02 23.64 0.64
N ILE A 188 7.23 23.46 1.70
CA ILE A 188 6.00 24.25 1.92
C ILE A 188 6.31 25.74 2.07
N ASN A 189 7.45 26.09 2.66
CA ASN A 189 7.87 27.48 2.79
C ASN A 189 8.17 28.14 1.44
N ASP A 190 8.75 27.39 0.50
CA ASP A 190 8.97 27.88 -0.87
C ASP A 190 7.64 28.11 -1.59
N MET A 191 6.64 27.24 -1.36
CA MET A 191 5.27 27.45 -1.85
C MET A 191 4.67 28.74 -1.28
N ILE A 192 4.80 28.97 0.03
CA ILE A 192 4.28 30.19 0.69
C ILE A 192 4.96 31.44 0.12
N GLN A 193 6.28 31.42 -0.06
CA GLN A 193 7.01 32.54 -0.65
C GLN A 193 6.54 32.84 -2.08
N MET A 194 6.34 31.79 -2.89
CA MET A 194 5.84 31.94 -4.26
C MET A 194 4.40 32.49 -4.28
N VAL A 195 3.54 32.05 -3.34
CA VAL A 195 2.18 32.60 -3.16
C VAL A 195 2.22 34.10 -2.89
N GLN A 196 3.10 34.54 -1.99
CA GLN A 196 3.22 35.96 -1.63
C GLN A 196 3.74 36.82 -2.79
N GLN A 197 4.63 36.27 -3.61
CA GLN A 197 5.21 36.93 -4.77
C GLN A 197 4.27 37.01 -5.99
N ASP A 198 3.16 36.27 -6.00
CA ASP A 198 2.18 36.34 -7.08
C ASP A 198 1.51 37.72 -7.15
N ASP A 199 1.62 38.37 -8.31
CA ASP A 199 1.12 39.73 -8.58
C ASP A 199 -0.26 39.73 -9.26
N ARG A 200 -0.73 38.58 -9.77
CA ARG A 200 -2.02 38.49 -10.49
C ARG A 200 -3.20 38.16 -9.58
N SER A 201 -2.95 37.69 -8.36
CA SER A 201 -3.99 37.26 -7.42
C SER A 201 -4.22 38.30 -6.33
N GLU A 202 -5.48 38.47 -5.92
CA GLU A 202 -5.85 39.37 -4.83
C GLU A 202 -5.19 38.98 -3.51
N GLN A 203 -4.89 39.96 -2.66
CA GLN A 203 -4.22 39.72 -1.37
C GLN A 203 -4.99 38.75 -0.48
N THR A 204 -6.32 38.84 -0.47
CA THR A 204 -7.21 37.94 0.30
C THR A 204 -7.07 36.47 -0.13
N VAL A 205 -6.89 36.21 -1.42
CA VAL A 205 -6.69 34.86 -1.96
C VAL A 205 -5.31 34.32 -1.58
N LYS A 206 -4.28 35.18 -1.64
CA LYS A 206 -2.92 34.85 -1.21
C LYS A 206 -2.87 34.50 0.26
N ASP A 207 -3.44 35.34 1.12
CA ASP A 207 -3.50 35.13 2.57
C ASP A 207 -4.27 33.84 2.90
N ALA A 208 -5.36 33.56 2.19
CA ALA A 208 -6.14 32.35 2.40
C ALA A 208 -5.36 31.08 2.01
N LEU A 209 -4.64 31.09 0.89
CA LEU A 209 -3.80 29.95 0.48
C LEU A 209 -2.59 29.77 1.39
N GLU A 210 -1.93 30.87 1.79
CA GLU A 210 -0.85 30.82 2.77
C GLU A 210 -1.30 30.15 4.07
N ASN A 211 -2.48 30.54 4.60
CA ASN A 211 -3.03 29.92 5.80
C ASN A 211 -3.28 28.41 5.64
N ARG A 212 -3.74 27.97 4.46
CA ARG A 212 -3.90 26.54 4.14
C ARG A 212 -2.56 25.82 4.12
N LEU A 213 -1.55 26.38 3.46
CA LEU A 213 -0.20 25.80 3.41
C LEU A 213 0.43 25.71 4.79
N ARG A 214 0.37 26.77 5.60
CA ARG A 214 0.86 26.75 6.99
C ARG A 214 0.13 25.72 7.85
N SER A 215 -1.16 25.50 7.62
CA SER A 215 -1.90 24.47 8.37
C SER A 215 -1.38 23.05 8.15
N THR A 216 -0.65 22.79 7.05
CA THR A 216 -0.02 21.49 6.77
C THR A 216 1.18 21.17 7.64
N GLU A 217 1.81 22.17 8.27
CA GLU A 217 2.90 21.94 9.23
C GLU A 217 2.43 21.02 10.37
N ASN A 218 1.18 21.21 10.82
CA ASN A 218 0.57 20.38 11.88
C ASN A 218 0.31 18.93 11.45
N TRP A 219 0.44 18.60 10.16
CA TRP A 219 0.31 17.22 9.71
C TRP A 219 1.57 16.43 10.00
N GLY A 220 2.74 17.08 10.10
CA GLY A 220 3.99 16.44 10.48
C GLY A 220 4.42 15.30 9.56
N MET A 221 4.21 15.48 8.26
CA MET A 221 4.48 14.48 7.22
C MET A 221 5.24 15.01 6.00
N PHE A 222 5.50 16.32 5.90
CA PHE A 222 6.18 16.90 4.74
C PHE A 222 7.65 17.17 5.07
N ASP A 223 8.55 16.69 4.21
CA ASP A 223 9.98 16.96 4.28
C ASP A 223 10.58 16.89 2.87
N VAL A 224 11.57 17.74 2.58
CA VAL A 224 12.22 17.80 1.24
C VAL A 224 13.00 16.53 0.91
N GLN A 225 13.45 15.77 1.90
CA GLN A 225 14.11 14.47 1.69
C GLN A 225 13.13 13.38 1.31
N GLY A 226 11.92 13.40 1.90
CA GLY A 226 10.87 12.41 1.69
C GLY A 226 11.29 10.97 1.97
N THR A 227 10.33 10.05 1.91
CA THR A 227 10.55 8.61 1.93
C THR A 227 10.37 8.07 0.51
N THR A 228 11.32 7.25 0.05
CA THR A 228 11.23 6.67 -1.29
C THR A 228 10.38 5.40 -1.28
N ILE A 229 9.82 5.03 -2.43
CA ILE A 229 9.00 3.81 -2.50
C ILE A 229 9.89 2.57 -2.36
N GLU A 230 11.13 2.62 -2.81
CA GLU A 230 12.11 1.54 -2.68
C GLU A 230 12.37 1.20 -1.19
N GLU A 231 12.37 2.20 -0.31
CA GLU A 231 12.47 2.00 1.14
C GLU A 231 11.23 1.30 1.74
N LEU A 232 10.05 1.57 1.18
CA LEU A 232 8.78 0.98 1.59
C LEU A 232 8.55 -0.40 0.95
N SER A 233 9.13 -0.67 -0.22
CA SER A 233 8.86 -1.86 -1.02
C SER A 233 10.06 -2.80 -1.15
N ALA A 234 10.89 -2.90 -0.12
CA ALA A 234 12.07 -3.77 -0.16
C ALA A 234 11.66 -5.26 -0.24
N GLY A 235 12.45 -6.06 -0.96
CA GLY A 235 12.21 -7.49 -1.14
C GLY A 235 12.20 -8.28 0.16
N GLY A 236 11.19 -9.12 0.36
CA GLY A 236 10.96 -9.88 1.60
C GLY A 236 10.42 -9.04 2.77
N GLN A 237 10.26 -7.72 2.59
CA GLN A 237 9.85 -6.82 3.67
C GLN A 237 8.32 -6.80 3.82
N VAL A 238 7.89 -6.83 5.09
CA VAL A 238 6.53 -6.45 5.50
C VAL A 238 6.61 -5.05 6.11
N THR A 239 6.13 -4.07 5.36
CA THR A 239 6.10 -2.65 5.75
C THR A 239 4.75 -2.31 6.35
N ILE A 240 4.75 -1.66 7.52
CA ILE A 240 3.54 -1.06 8.11
C ILE A 240 3.70 0.45 8.02
N LEU A 241 2.91 1.10 7.15
CA LEU A 241 2.76 2.55 7.15
C LEU A 241 1.64 2.93 8.12
N ASP A 242 2.04 3.29 9.34
CA ASP A 242 1.11 3.64 10.42
C ASP A 242 0.68 5.11 10.29
N VAL A 243 -0.55 5.30 9.82
CA VAL A 243 -1.22 6.60 9.69
C VAL A 243 -2.34 6.76 10.73
N SER A 244 -2.37 5.90 11.76
CA SER A 244 -3.38 5.92 12.81
C SER A 244 -3.34 7.18 13.68
N CYS A 245 -2.21 7.88 13.69
CA CYS A 245 -2.06 9.20 14.33
C CYS A 245 -3.09 10.23 13.84
N TYR A 246 -3.63 10.06 12.63
CA TYR A 246 -4.66 10.94 12.06
C TYR A 246 -6.09 10.46 12.31
N ALA A 247 -6.32 9.38 13.06
CA ALA A 247 -7.66 8.85 13.27
C ALA A 247 -8.62 9.83 13.97
N THR A 248 -8.11 10.68 14.85
CA THR A 248 -8.90 11.68 15.59
C THR A 248 -8.59 13.13 15.19
N SER A 249 -7.68 13.33 14.23
CA SER A 249 -7.26 14.67 13.81
C SER A 249 -8.32 15.32 12.92
N PRO A 250 -8.59 16.64 13.07
CA PRO A 250 -9.46 17.36 12.14
C PRO A 250 -8.96 17.21 10.70
N GLY A 251 -9.83 16.73 9.80
CA GLY A 251 -9.44 16.44 8.41
C GLY A 251 -8.50 15.25 8.25
N GLY A 252 -8.26 14.46 9.30
CA GLY A 252 -7.32 13.33 9.28
C GLY A 252 -7.65 12.26 8.24
N TRP A 253 -8.93 12.09 7.89
CA TRP A 253 -9.34 11.21 6.80
C TRP A 253 -8.80 11.68 5.43
N LYS A 254 -8.73 13.01 5.19
CA LYS A 254 -8.16 13.58 3.95
C LYS A 254 -6.66 13.34 3.89
N ILE A 255 -5.98 13.48 5.03
CA ILE A 255 -4.54 13.21 5.15
C ILE A 255 -4.25 11.73 4.84
N LYS A 256 -5.01 10.81 5.44
CA LYS A 256 -4.88 9.37 5.14
C LYS A 256 -5.11 9.07 3.65
N ALA A 257 -6.16 9.64 3.07
CA ALA A 257 -6.46 9.46 1.65
C ALA A 257 -5.35 10.01 0.74
N LEU A 258 -4.78 11.17 1.07
CA LEU A 258 -3.64 11.74 0.35
C LEU A 258 -2.41 10.81 0.41
N ILE A 259 -2.05 10.34 1.61
CA ILE A 259 -0.90 9.43 1.79
C ILE A 259 -1.09 8.17 0.95
N ILE A 260 -2.25 7.52 1.08
CA ILE A 260 -2.56 6.27 0.38
C ILE A 260 -2.57 6.48 -1.15
N GLY A 261 -3.20 7.57 -1.61
CA GLY A 261 -3.23 7.91 -3.03
C GLY A 261 -1.85 8.16 -3.62
N LEU A 262 -1.00 8.92 -2.92
CA LEU A 262 0.37 9.18 -3.35
C LEU A 262 1.22 7.91 -3.37
N ILE A 263 1.13 7.07 -2.34
CA ILE A 263 1.84 5.78 -2.31
C ILE A 263 1.39 4.88 -3.48
N ALA A 264 0.08 4.76 -3.70
CA ALA A 264 -0.47 3.99 -4.82
C ALA A 264 0.02 4.53 -6.18
N LYS A 265 -0.09 5.84 -6.41
CA LYS A 265 0.34 6.52 -7.65
C LYS A 265 1.84 6.32 -7.91
N LYS A 266 2.69 6.56 -6.90
CA LYS A 266 4.14 6.40 -7.03
C LYS A 266 4.53 4.94 -7.26
N LEU A 267 3.92 4.02 -6.51
CA LEU A 267 4.16 2.59 -6.65
C LEU A 267 3.82 2.11 -8.06
N PHE A 268 2.67 2.53 -8.60
CA PHE A 268 2.25 2.21 -9.96
C PHE A 268 3.28 2.69 -10.99
N ILE A 269 3.67 3.97 -10.94
CA ILE A 269 4.64 4.56 -11.87
C ILE A 269 5.99 3.82 -11.82
N GLN A 270 6.51 3.57 -10.63
CA GLN A 270 7.81 2.92 -10.47
C GLN A 270 7.80 1.46 -10.92
N ARG A 271 6.76 0.71 -10.59
CA ARG A 271 6.65 -0.68 -11.07
C ARG A 271 6.43 -0.77 -12.57
N MET A 272 5.77 0.20 -13.19
CA MET A 272 5.69 0.29 -14.66
C MET A 272 7.08 0.49 -15.28
N LEU A 273 7.92 1.34 -14.69
CA LEU A 273 9.31 1.53 -15.13
C LEU A 273 10.14 0.26 -14.94
N ALA A 274 10.06 -0.35 -13.75
CA ALA A 274 10.77 -1.60 -13.46
C ALA A 274 10.33 -2.73 -14.40
N ARG A 275 9.02 -2.85 -14.68
CA ARG A 275 8.48 -3.83 -15.62
C ARG A 275 9.05 -3.63 -17.04
N LYS A 276 9.15 -2.38 -17.49
CA LYS A 276 9.74 -2.07 -18.80
C LYS A 276 11.21 -2.47 -18.86
N ASN A 277 11.96 -2.27 -17.78
CA ASN A 277 13.36 -2.72 -17.68
C ASN A 277 13.46 -4.26 -17.69
N GLU A 278 12.62 -4.95 -16.91
CA GLU A 278 12.53 -6.42 -16.91
C GLU A 278 12.27 -6.99 -18.33
N GLU A 279 11.33 -6.40 -19.07
CA GLU A 279 11.02 -6.79 -20.45
C GLU A 279 12.17 -6.51 -21.41
N PHE A 280 12.84 -5.36 -21.25
CA PHE A 280 14.02 -5.02 -22.03
C PHE A 280 15.15 -6.02 -21.82
N GLU A 281 15.44 -6.40 -20.57
CA GLU A 281 16.46 -7.39 -20.24
C GLU A 281 16.12 -8.79 -20.78
N GLN A 282 14.85 -9.20 -20.73
CA GLN A 282 14.38 -10.47 -21.31
C GLN A 282 14.57 -10.53 -22.83
N LEU A 283 14.33 -9.42 -23.53
CA LEU A 283 14.54 -9.35 -24.98
C LEU A 283 16.03 -9.36 -25.34
N HIS A 284 16.88 -8.62 -24.63
CA HIS A 284 18.31 -8.55 -24.92
C HIS A 284 19.02 -9.88 -24.62
N SER A 285 18.69 -10.52 -23.49
CA SER A 285 19.20 -11.86 -23.16
C SER A 285 18.79 -12.94 -24.19
N ALA A 286 17.65 -12.78 -24.86
CA ALA A 286 17.25 -13.66 -25.96
C ALA A 286 18.05 -13.41 -27.26
N VAL A 287 18.56 -12.20 -27.48
CA VAL A 287 19.37 -11.82 -28.66
C VAL A 287 20.85 -12.16 -28.45
N ASP A 288 21.36 -12.05 -27.22
CA ASP A 288 22.74 -12.32 -26.83
C ASP A 288 23.05 -13.81 -26.60
N TYR A 289 22.23 -14.73 -27.15
CA TYR A 289 22.42 -16.19 -27.07
C TYR A 289 23.76 -16.69 -27.67
N PHE A 290 24.55 -15.80 -28.29
CA PHE A 290 25.92 -16.07 -28.75
C PHE A 290 27.03 -15.71 -27.74
N SER A 291 26.71 -15.09 -26.60
CA SER A 291 27.62 -14.89 -25.47
C SER A 291 27.03 -15.58 -24.23
N ALA A 292 27.11 -16.90 -24.23
CA ALA A 292 26.68 -17.74 -23.13
C ALA A 292 27.70 -17.65 -21.98
N GLU A 293 27.38 -16.87 -20.95
CA GLU A 293 27.69 -17.09 -19.53
C GLU A 293 27.00 -15.96 -18.72
N ASP A 294 26.27 -16.30 -17.65
CA ASP A 294 25.58 -15.40 -16.69
C ASP A 294 24.08 -15.03 -16.86
N ILE A 295 23.23 -15.90 -17.41
CA ILE A 295 21.76 -15.67 -17.45
C ILE A 295 21.05 -16.03 -16.12
N SER A 296 21.67 -16.75 -15.19
CA SER A 296 20.91 -17.44 -14.12
C SER A 296 20.66 -16.68 -12.80
N LYS A 297 21.13 -15.43 -12.60
CA LYS A 297 21.01 -14.77 -11.27
C LYS A 297 20.91 -13.24 -11.27
N LYS A 298 20.22 -12.61 -12.22
CA LYS A 298 19.90 -11.18 -12.03
C LYS A 298 18.73 -11.04 -11.06
N LYS A 299 19.03 -10.48 -9.88
CA LYS A 299 18.04 -10.13 -8.86
C LYS A 299 17.05 -9.14 -9.45
N GLN A 300 15.75 -9.39 -9.28
CA GLN A 300 14.71 -8.44 -9.65
C GLN A 300 14.96 -7.13 -8.90
N GLU A 301 15.08 -6.02 -9.64
CA GLU A 301 15.48 -4.72 -9.08
C GLU A 301 14.42 -4.19 -8.08
N MET A 302 13.14 -4.38 -8.41
CA MET A 302 12.01 -4.02 -7.55
C MET A 302 11.02 -5.19 -7.45
N PRO A 303 10.68 -5.69 -6.26
CA PRO A 303 9.81 -6.86 -6.08
C PRO A 303 8.38 -6.59 -6.56
N PHE A 304 7.58 -7.65 -6.72
CA PHE A 304 6.13 -7.50 -6.82
C PHE A 304 5.56 -7.04 -5.48
N VAL A 305 4.64 -6.08 -5.54
CA VAL A 305 4.17 -5.38 -4.34
C VAL A 305 2.72 -5.70 -4.07
N TRP A 306 2.44 -6.11 -2.84
CA TRP A 306 1.11 -6.32 -2.28
C TRP A 306 0.76 -5.13 -1.41
N LEU A 307 -0.15 -4.28 -1.89
CA LEU A 307 -0.66 -3.15 -1.13
C LEU A 307 -1.91 -3.59 -0.35
N VAL A 308 -1.83 -3.48 0.97
CA VAL A 308 -2.84 -4.00 1.91
C VAL A 308 -3.54 -2.84 2.60
N ILE A 309 -4.86 -2.78 2.47
CA ILE A 309 -5.68 -1.65 2.94
C ILE A 309 -6.83 -2.18 3.78
N ASP A 310 -6.78 -1.88 5.08
CA ASP A 310 -7.92 -2.09 5.98
C ASP A 310 -8.90 -0.93 5.88
N GLU A 311 -10.17 -1.22 6.16
CA GLU A 311 -11.29 -0.29 5.97
C GLU A 311 -11.31 0.41 4.60
N ALA A 312 -10.99 -0.32 3.53
CA ALA A 312 -10.83 0.17 2.15
C ALA A 312 -11.99 1.02 1.62
N HIS A 313 -13.21 0.88 2.17
CA HIS A 313 -14.36 1.73 1.84
C HIS A 313 -14.15 3.23 2.17
N GLU A 314 -13.20 3.58 3.04
CA GLU A 314 -12.82 4.97 3.31
C GLU A 314 -12.04 5.60 2.15
N PHE A 315 -11.33 4.80 1.36
CA PHE A 315 -10.44 5.25 0.27
C PHE A 315 -11.02 4.97 -1.13
N LEU A 316 -11.87 3.95 -1.20
CA LEU A 316 -12.66 3.57 -2.37
C LEU A 316 -14.15 3.68 -2.03
N PRO A 317 -14.67 4.89 -1.79
CA PRO A 317 -16.09 5.06 -1.49
C PRO A 317 -16.94 4.73 -2.72
N ARG A 318 -18.15 4.23 -2.50
CA ARG A 318 -19.12 3.96 -3.58
C ARG A 318 -19.60 5.24 -4.28
N GLN A 319 -19.61 6.36 -3.56
CA GLN A 319 -20.05 7.66 -4.06
C GLN A 319 -19.04 8.72 -3.67
N GLY A 320 -18.79 9.66 -4.59
CA GLY A 320 -17.72 10.65 -4.45
C GLY A 320 -16.35 10.05 -4.74
N ALA A 321 -15.32 10.88 -4.61
CA ALA A 321 -13.93 10.49 -4.76
C ALA A 321 -13.09 11.25 -3.73
N ASN A 322 -11.94 10.68 -3.39
CA ASN A 322 -10.89 11.31 -2.59
C ASN A 322 -9.54 11.05 -3.25
N ALA A 323 -8.46 11.59 -2.66
CA ALA A 323 -7.12 11.52 -3.24
C ALA A 323 -6.60 10.09 -3.47
N ALA A 324 -7.17 9.09 -2.80
CA ALA A 324 -6.82 7.69 -3.00
C ALA A 324 -7.64 6.98 -4.09
N THR A 325 -8.83 7.50 -4.44
CA THR A 325 -9.79 6.78 -5.28
C THR A 325 -9.22 6.45 -6.65
N ASP A 326 -8.78 7.45 -7.41
CA ASP A 326 -8.28 7.21 -8.78
C ASP A 326 -7.00 6.38 -8.80
N PRO A 327 -5.95 6.66 -7.98
CA PRO A 327 -4.76 5.82 -7.93
C PRO A 327 -5.06 4.35 -7.61
N LEU A 328 -5.96 4.08 -6.65
CA LEU A 328 -6.32 2.71 -6.28
C LEU A 328 -7.15 2.03 -7.37
N VAL A 329 -8.06 2.74 -8.04
CA VAL A 329 -8.80 2.21 -9.19
C VAL A 329 -7.86 1.90 -10.35
N THR A 330 -6.85 2.73 -10.61
CA THR A 330 -5.81 2.44 -11.61
C THR A 330 -5.06 1.15 -11.29
N ILE A 331 -4.58 0.98 -10.05
CA ILE A 331 -3.95 -0.29 -9.65
C ILE A 331 -4.92 -1.46 -9.80
N MET A 332 -6.19 -1.29 -9.46
CA MET A 332 -7.18 -2.35 -9.56
C MET A 332 -7.47 -2.77 -11.01
N ARG A 333 -7.41 -1.84 -11.96
CA ARG A 333 -7.67 -2.14 -13.38
C ARG A 333 -6.41 -2.61 -14.12
N GLU A 334 -5.26 -2.04 -13.78
CA GLU A 334 -4.03 -2.17 -14.57
C GLU A 334 -2.88 -2.80 -13.79
N GLY A 335 -2.99 -2.97 -12.47
CA GLY A 335 -1.92 -3.41 -11.56
C GLY A 335 -1.33 -4.78 -11.88
N ARG A 336 -2.06 -5.63 -12.62
CA ARG A 336 -1.52 -6.89 -13.13
C ARG A 336 -0.31 -6.70 -14.05
N GLN A 337 -0.29 -5.64 -14.86
CA GLN A 337 0.84 -5.36 -15.77
C GLN A 337 2.14 -4.98 -15.01
N PRO A 338 2.13 -4.03 -14.07
CA PRO A 338 3.30 -3.70 -13.25
C PRO A 338 3.59 -4.73 -12.14
N GLY A 339 2.76 -5.74 -11.91
CA GLY A 339 2.98 -6.71 -10.84
C GLY A 339 2.65 -6.18 -9.46
N ILE A 340 1.53 -5.45 -9.34
CA ILE A 340 0.98 -4.91 -8.09
C ILE A 340 -0.32 -5.65 -7.75
N SER A 341 -0.39 -6.17 -6.53
CA SER A 341 -1.58 -6.81 -5.96
C SER A 341 -2.25 -5.89 -4.94
N LEU A 342 -3.56 -6.05 -4.77
CA LEU A 342 -4.33 -5.38 -3.73
C LEU A 342 -4.95 -6.40 -2.78
N ILE A 343 -4.88 -6.12 -1.48
CA ILE A 343 -5.73 -6.75 -0.47
C ILE A 343 -6.60 -5.66 0.14
N LEU A 344 -7.90 -5.71 -0.11
CA LEU A 344 -8.85 -4.71 0.33
C LEU A 344 -9.79 -5.33 1.36
N ALA A 345 -9.76 -4.82 2.59
CA ALA A 345 -10.66 -5.28 3.64
C ALA A 345 -11.71 -4.23 3.99
N THR A 346 -12.96 -4.65 4.23
CA THR A 346 -14.02 -3.74 4.69
C THR A 346 -15.10 -4.42 5.52
N GLN A 347 -15.65 -3.67 6.48
CA GLN A 347 -16.87 -4.06 7.19
C GLN A 347 -18.15 -3.70 6.42
N GLN A 348 -18.05 -2.84 5.41
CA GLN A 348 -19.17 -2.20 4.74
C GLN A 348 -19.09 -2.44 3.22
N PRO A 349 -19.26 -3.69 2.74
CA PRO A 349 -19.17 -3.99 1.31
C PRO A 349 -20.20 -3.22 0.47
N GLY A 350 -21.33 -2.81 1.04
CA GLY A 350 -22.32 -1.97 0.32
C GLY A 350 -21.88 -0.51 0.07
N LYS A 351 -20.80 -0.06 0.72
CA LYS A 351 -20.26 1.31 0.63
C LYS A 351 -18.93 1.40 -0.12
N ILE A 352 -18.37 0.28 -0.57
CA ILE A 352 -17.13 0.28 -1.34
C ILE A 352 -17.41 0.49 -2.83
N HIS A 353 -16.43 1.04 -3.56
CA HIS A 353 -16.48 1.23 -5.01
C HIS A 353 -16.82 -0.08 -5.73
N THR A 354 -17.67 0.01 -6.76
CA THR A 354 -18.18 -1.18 -7.47
C THR A 354 -17.08 -1.98 -8.15
N ASP A 355 -16.02 -1.33 -8.59
CA ASP A 355 -14.88 -2.00 -9.21
C ASP A 355 -14.20 -3.01 -8.28
N VAL A 356 -14.25 -2.80 -6.96
CA VAL A 356 -13.70 -3.79 -6.02
C VAL A 356 -14.43 -5.12 -6.17
N MET A 357 -15.75 -5.09 -6.35
CA MET A 357 -16.55 -6.30 -6.52
C MET A 357 -16.39 -6.94 -7.90
N THR A 358 -16.09 -6.15 -8.94
CA THR A 358 -16.00 -6.65 -10.33
C THR A 358 -14.60 -7.07 -10.74
N GLN A 359 -13.57 -6.50 -10.10
CA GLN A 359 -12.17 -6.80 -10.39
C GLN A 359 -11.53 -7.79 -9.39
N ALA A 360 -12.13 -7.98 -8.21
CA ALA A 360 -11.65 -8.99 -7.27
C ALA A 360 -11.70 -10.39 -7.90
N ASP A 361 -10.57 -11.08 -7.88
CA ASP A 361 -10.42 -12.46 -8.36
C ASP A 361 -10.40 -13.47 -7.21
N THR A 362 -10.32 -12.98 -5.97
CA THR A 362 -10.17 -13.78 -4.74
C THR A 362 -11.04 -13.28 -3.59
#